data_AF-A0A6M1SY09-F1
#
_entry.id   AF-A0A6M1SY09-F1
#
_cell.length_a   1.000
_cell.length_b   1.000
_cell.length_c   1.000
_cell.angle_alpha   90.00
_cell.angle_beta   90.00
_cell.angle_gamma   90.00
#
_symmetry.space_group_name_H-M   'P 1'
#
loop_
_entity.id
_entity.type
_entity.pdbx_description
1 polymer ?
#
loop_
_entity_poly.entity_id
_entity_poly.type
_entity_poly.pdbx_seq_one_letter_code
_entity_poly.pdbx_strand_id
1 'polypeptide(L)'
;MTDLFFAGGPLFMGILTLLLLIICAIAVYQFIQISRGNVEHETTFRHRLTYIKSLGLFSLVFGIFTQLLGLYQAFSAIEMAGDVSPAILMGGLKVSMISTMYGMIIFLISYLLWLGLDYTVKNSTSQQIQ
;
A
#
# COMPACT_ATOMS: atom_id res chain seq x y z
N MET A 1 -0.15 -1.94 -18.02
CA MET A 1 -0.24 -2.00 -16.53
C MET A 1 -0.46 -3.41 -16.04
N THR A 2 -1.35 -4.17 -16.68
CA THR A 2 -1.51 -5.61 -16.47
C THR A 2 -0.20 -6.38 -16.64
N ASP A 3 0.62 -6.02 -17.63
CA ASP A 3 1.89 -6.72 -17.88
C ASP A 3 2.90 -6.56 -16.73
N LEU A 4 2.91 -5.40 -16.06
CA LEU A 4 3.73 -5.18 -14.86
C LEU A 4 3.19 -5.97 -13.66
N PHE A 5 1.87 -6.11 -13.56
CA PHE A 5 1.22 -6.90 -12.51
C PHE A 5 1.55 -8.39 -12.65
N PHE A 6 1.48 -8.93 -13.87
CA PHE A 6 1.84 -10.33 -14.14
C PHE A 6 3.35 -10.56 -13.98
N ALA A 7 4.19 -9.60 -14.37
CA ALA A 7 5.64 -9.69 -14.21
C ALA A 7 6.08 -9.71 -12.73
N GLY A 8 5.40 -8.97 -11.86
CA GLY A 8 5.72 -8.90 -10.42
C GLY A 8 5.23 -10.08 -9.58
N GLY A 9 4.64 -11.11 -10.20
CA GLY A 9 4.07 -12.25 -9.50
C GLY A 9 2.57 -12.06 -9.20
N PRO A 10 1.67 -12.77 -9.90
CA PRO A 10 0.22 -12.56 -9.78
C PRO A 10 -0.34 -12.78 -8.36
N LEU A 11 0.25 -13.71 -7.59
CA LEU A 11 -0.19 -14.00 -6.23
C LEU A 11 0.08 -12.83 -5.28
N PHE A 12 1.32 -12.33 -5.24
CA PHE A 12 1.71 -11.26 -4.33
C PHE A 12 1.08 -9.91 -4.71
N MET A 13 1.02 -9.63 -6.02
CA MET A 13 0.36 -8.42 -6.52
C MET A 13 -1.16 -8.47 -6.28
N GLY A 14 -1.77 -9.66 -6.31
CA GLY A 14 -3.16 -9.87 -5.92
C GLY A 14 -3.42 -9.50 -4.46
N ILE A 15 -2.54 -9.93 -3.54
CA ILE A 15 -2.62 -9.58 -2.12
C ILE A 15 -2.52 -8.06 -1.90
N LEU A 16 -1.55 -7.40 -2.55
CA LEU A 16 -1.38 -5.94 -2.48
C LEU A 16 -2.62 -5.19 -3.02
N THR A 17 -3.21 -5.68 -4.11
CA THR A 17 -4.42 -5.08 -4.67
C THR A 17 -5.62 -5.26 -3.76
N LEU A 18 -5.76 -6.43 -3.11
CA LEU A 18 -6.81 -6.68 -2.14
C LEU A 18 -6.66 -5.76 -0.91
N LEU A 19 -5.43 -5.53 -0.43
CA LEU A 19 -5.14 -4.55 0.62
C LEU A 19 -5.56 -3.14 0.20
N LEU A 20 -5.24 -2.72 -1.03
CA LEU A 20 -5.68 -1.43 -1.56
C LEU A 20 -7.21 -1.30 -1.56
N LEU A 21 -7.94 -2.32 -2.00
CA LEU A 21 -9.41 -2.31 -2.00
C LEU A 21 -9.98 -2.18 -0.58
N ILE A 22 -9.41 -2.90 0.40
CA ILE A 22 -9.81 -2.78 1.81
C ILE A 22 -9.57 -1.36 2.32
N ILE A 23 -8.41 -0.77 2.03
CA ILE A 23 -8.08 0.58 2.47
C ILE A 23 -9.04 1.59 1.84
N CYS A 24 -9.31 1.48 0.54
CA CYS A 24 -10.29 2.32 -0.14
C CYS A 24 -11.69 2.17 0.45
N ALA A 25 -12.15 0.95 0.74
CA ALA A 25 -13.46 0.71 1.34
C ALA A 25 -13.57 1.33 2.74
N ILE A 26 -12.54 1.17 3.59
CA ILE A 26 -12.49 1.79 4.92
C ILE A 26 -12.49 3.33 4.80
N ALA A 27 -11.69 3.88 3.90
CA ALA A 27 -11.60 5.33 3.69
C ALA A 27 -12.95 5.91 3.21
N VAL A 28 -13.62 5.25 2.25
CA VAL A 28 -14.95 5.67 1.76
C VAL A 28 -16.00 5.57 2.86
N TYR A 29 -16.02 4.48 3.63
CA TYR A 29 -16.95 4.32 4.75
C TYR A 29 -16.77 5.42 5.81
N GLN A 30 -15.52 5.72 6.15
CA GLN A 30 -15.20 6.80 7.09
C GLN A 30 -15.56 8.18 6.55
N PHE A 31 -15.33 8.44 5.26
CA PHE A 31 -15.73 9.68 4.61
C PHE A 31 -17.26 9.89 4.67
N ILE A 32 -18.06 8.85 4.34
CA ILE A 32 -19.53 8.92 4.40
C ILE A 32 -20.01 9.16 5.83
N GLN A 33 -19.40 8.52 6.84
CA GLN A 33 -19.71 8.74 8.25
C GLN A 33 -19.51 10.20 8.66
N ILE A 34 -18.42 10.83 8.21
CA ILE A 34 -18.13 12.26 8.48
C ILE A 34 -19.18 13.14 7.80
N SER A 35 -19.50 12.89 6.52
CA SER A 35 -20.50 13.69 5.78
C SER A 35 -21.91 13.60 6.33
N ARG A 36 -22.26 12.48 6.98
CA ARG A 36 -23.56 12.28 7.64
C ARG A 36 -23.67 12.95 9.02
N GLY A 37 -22.61 13.61 9.48
CA GLY A 37 -22.59 14.29 10.78
C GLY A 37 -22.62 13.33 11.98
N ASN A 38 -22.48 12.03 11.76
CA ASN A 38 -22.50 11.01 12.81
C ASN A 38 -21.09 10.73 13.33
N VAL A 39 -20.39 11.81 13.69
CA VAL A 39 -19.02 11.75 14.19
C VAL A 39 -19.08 11.44 15.68
N GLU A 40 -18.78 10.19 16.05
CA GLU A 40 -18.52 9.82 17.45
C GLU A 40 -17.38 10.68 18.03
N HIS A 41 -17.18 10.64 19.36
CA HIS A 41 -16.11 11.36 20.06
C HIS A 41 -14.78 11.40 19.27
N GLU A 42 -14.26 12.62 19.06
CA GLU A 42 -13.14 12.94 18.17
C GLU A 42 -11.91 12.04 18.37
N THR A 43 -11.62 11.71 19.64
CA THR A 43 -10.45 10.93 20.04
C THR A 43 -10.50 9.49 19.51
N THR A 44 -11.66 8.84 19.57
CA THR A 44 -11.87 7.48 19.06
C THR A 44 -11.80 7.46 17.54
N PHE A 45 -12.37 8.47 16.88
CA PHE A 45 -12.41 8.55 15.42
C PHE A 45 -11.00 8.73 14.82
N ARG A 46 -10.18 9.63 15.39
CA ARG A 46 -8.77 9.83 14.98
C ARG A 46 -7.93 8.56 15.14
N HIS A 47 -8.20 7.74 16.16
CA HIS A 47 -7.52 6.45 16.32
C HIS A 47 -7.86 5.50 15.16
N ARG A 48 -9.12 5.46 14.72
CA ARG A 48 -9.55 4.64 13.58
C ARG A 48 -8.96 5.09 12.25
N LEU A 49 -8.75 6.40 12.05
CA LEU A 49 -8.05 6.93 10.87
C LEU A 49 -6.62 6.39 10.79
N THR A 50 -5.96 6.19 11.93
CA THR A 50 -4.56 5.70 11.97
C THR A 50 -4.43 4.30 11.35
N TYR A 51 -5.47 3.48 11.36
CA TYR A 51 -5.45 2.18 10.68
C TYR A 51 -5.26 2.29 9.17
N ILE A 52 -5.80 3.33 8.52
CA ILE A 52 -5.58 3.57 7.09
C ILE A 52 -4.08 3.75 6.80
N LYS A 53 -3.41 4.59 7.60
CA LYS A 53 -1.97 4.81 7.51
C LYS A 53 -1.18 3.53 7.80
N SER A 54 -1.55 2.78 8.84
CA SER A 54 -0.87 1.54 9.22
C SER A 54 -1.02 0.44 8.17
N LEU A 55 -2.20 0.29 7.56
CA LEU A 55 -2.42 -0.66 6.46
C LEU A 55 -1.66 -0.26 5.19
N GLY A 56 -1.57 1.05 4.90
CA GLY A 56 -0.71 1.56 3.85
C GLY A 56 0.76 1.20 4.08
N LEU A 57 1.26 1.43 5.31
CA LEU A 57 2.65 1.10 5.67
C LEU A 57 2.91 -0.40 5.58
N PHE A 58 1.96 -1.22 6.03
CA PHE A 58 2.01 -2.67 5.88
C PHE A 58 2.14 -3.08 4.41
N SER A 59 1.39 -2.43 3.50
CA SER A 59 1.46 -2.70 2.06
C SER A 59 2.84 -2.40 1.48
N LEU A 60 3.51 -1.33 1.91
CA LEU A 60 4.88 -1.02 1.51
C LEU A 60 5.87 -2.08 2.03
N VAL A 61 5.79 -2.43 3.31
CA VAL A 61 6.65 -3.46 3.92
C VAL A 61 6.45 -4.81 3.24
N PHE A 62 5.20 -5.18 2.93
CA PHE A 62 4.87 -6.40 2.23
C PHE A 62 5.37 -6.41 0.78
N GLY A 63 5.35 -5.25 0.10
CA GLY A 63 5.96 -5.07 -1.22
C GLY A 63 7.47 -5.33 -1.19
N ILE A 64 8.18 -4.76 -0.22
CA ILE A 64 9.62 -4.99 -0.01
C ILE A 64 9.89 -6.47 0.30
N PHE A 65 9.08 -7.08 1.17
CA PHE A 65 9.18 -8.49 1.50
C PHE A 65 9.04 -9.39 0.26
N THR A 66 8.05 -9.09 -0.59
CA THR A 66 7.85 -9.79 -1.87
C THR A 66 9.07 -9.65 -2.79
N GLN A 67 9.63 -8.44 -2.89
CA GLN A 67 10.84 -8.21 -3.67
C GLN A 67 12.00 -9.08 -3.18
N LEU A 68 12.22 -9.16 -1.86
CA LEU A 68 13.28 -9.95 -1.26
C LEU A 68 13.12 -11.45 -1.53
N LEU A 69 11.88 -11.97 -1.46
CA LEU A 69 11.60 -13.36 -1.83
C LEU A 69 11.92 -13.63 -3.31
N GLY A 70 11.53 -12.73 -4.21
CA GLY A 70 11.83 -12.86 -5.64
C GLY A 70 13.33 -12.82 -5.93
N LEU A 71 14.07 -11.90 -5.29
CA LEU A 71 15.52 -11.81 -5.39
C LEU A 71 16.21 -13.07 -4.84
N TYR A 72 15.75 -13.59 -3.70
CA TYR A 72 16.30 -14.82 -3.12
C TYR A 72 16.21 -16.01 -4.09
N GLN A 73 15.04 -16.21 -4.71
CA GLN A 73 14.83 -17.26 -5.70
C GLN A 73 15.67 -17.03 -6.96
N ALA A 74 15.74 -15.79 -7.45
CA ALA A 74 16.54 -15.44 -8.62
C ALA A 74 18.04 -15.69 -8.39
N PHE A 75 18.57 -15.28 -7.22
CA PHE A 75 19.98 -15.50 -6.88
C PHE A 75 20.31 -16.98 -6.70
N SER A 76 19.43 -17.77 -6.09
CA SER A 76 19.62 -19.23 -6.00
C SER A 76 19.66 -19.89 -7.38
N ALA A 77 18.82 -19.45 -8.32
CA ALA A 77 18.86 -19.95 -9.69
C ALA A 77 20.15 -19.56 -10.43
N ILE A 78 20.66 -18.34 -10.19
CA ILE A 78 21.94 -17.87 -10.76
C ILE A 78 23.11 -18.69 -10.21
N GLU A 79 23.12 -18.97 -8.89
CA GLU A 79 24.15 -19.78 -8.25
C GLU A 79 24.23 -21.19 -8.85
N MET A 80 23.07 -21.81 -9.15
CA MET A 80 23.01 -23.13 -9.79
C MET A 80 23.42 -23.11 -11.28
N ALA A 81 23.12 -22.03 -12.00
CA ALA A 81 23.39 -21.92 -13.43
C ALA A 81 24.86 -21.58 -13.76
N GLY A 82 25.56 -20.93 -12.82
CA GLY A 82 26.98 -20.55 -12.96
C GLY A 82 27.18 -19.27 -13.77
N ASP A 83 27.00 -19.33 -15.09
CA ASP A 83 27.24 -18.17 -15.98
C ASP A 83 25.93 -17.55 -16.48
N VAL A 84 25.66 -16.31 -16.08
CA VAL A 84 24.45 -15.57 -16.44
C VAL A 84 24.84 -14.21 -16.98
N SER A 85 24.38 -13.91 -18.21
CA SER A 85 24.71 -12.62 -18.82
C SER A 85 24.22 -11.44 -17.96
N PRO A 86 24.99 -10.33 -17.88
CA PRO A 86 24.58 -9.14 -17.14
C PRO A 86 23.23 -8.57 -17.59
N ALA A 87 22.88 -8.73 -18.88
CA ALA A 87 21.60 -8.29 -19.43
C ALA A 87 20.39 -9.01 -18.79
N ILE A 88 20.50 -10.32 -18.57
CA ILE A 88 19.45 -11.13 -17.93
C ILE A 88 19.31 -10.73 -16.46
N LEU A 89 20.43 -10.58 -15.75
CA LEU A 89 20.45 -10.15 -14.35
C LEU A 89 19.76 -8.78 -14.18
N MET A 90 20.12 -7.79 -15.01
CA MET A 90 19.51 -6.46 -14.98
C MET A 90 18.01 -6.51 -15.30
N GLY A 91 17.59 -7.38 -16.22
CA GLY A 91 16.17 -7.61 -16.51
C GLY A 91 15.39 -8.12 -15.29
N GLY A 92 15.93 -9.14 -14.60
CA GLY A 92 15.32 -9.69 -13.38
C GLY A 92 15.26 -8.67 -12.24
N LEU A 93 16.33 -7.90 -12.03
CA LEU A 93 16.36 -6.83 -11.04
C LEU A 93 15.30 -5.75 -11.32
N LYS A 94 15.14 -5.36 -12.58
CA LYS A 94 14.12 -4.39 -13.01
C LYS A 94 12.71 -4.88 -12.67
N VAL A 95 12.42 -6.15 -12.94
CA VAL A 95 11.11 -6.74 -12.61
C VAL A 95 10.90 -6.82 -11.09
N SER A 96 11.95 -7.13 -10.33
CA SER A 96 11.86 -7.21 -8.86
C SER A 96 11.38 -5.89 -8.22
N MET A 97 11.81 -4.75 -8.78
CA MET A 97 11.48 -3.41 -8.28
C MET A 97 9.99 -3.05 -8.41
N ILE A 98 9.26 -3.72 -9.31
CA ILE A 98 7.83 -3.45 -9.55
C ILE A 98 7.02 -3.69 -8.26
N SER A 99 7.36 -4.73 -7.49
CA SER A 99 6.67 -5.08 -6.24
C SER A 99 6.78 -3.99 -5.16
N THR A 100 7.98 -3.46 -4.93
CA THR A 100 8.19 -2.33 -4.01
C THR A 100 7.55 -1.05 -4.51
N MET A 101 7.66 -0.74 -5.80
CA MET A 101 6.98 0.42 -6.39
C MET A 101 5.47 0.33 -6.18
N TYR A 102 4.87 -0.84 -6.36
CA TYR A 102 3.44 -1.04 -6.17
C TYR A 102 3.03 -0.85 -4.71
N GLY A 103 3.75 -1.45 -3.76
CA GLY A 103 3.52 -1.24 -2.33
C GLY A 103 3.69 0.23 -1.90
N MET A 104 4.66 0.94 -2.48
CA MET A 104 4.88 2.37 -2.25
C MET A 104 3.73 3.24 -2.76
N ILE A 105 3.20 2.95 -3.95
CA ILE A 105 2.03 3.66 -4.49
C ILE A 105 0.82 3.48 -3.56
N ILE A 106 0.57 2.25 -3.07
CA ILE A 106 -0.52 1.98 -2.13
C ILE A 106 -0.32 2.76 -0.82
N PHE A 107 0.91 2.80 -0.31
CA PHE A 107 1.22 3.58 0.90
C PHE A 107 0.96 5.08 0.69
N LEU A 108 1.41 5.66 -0.44
CA LEU A 108 1.19 7.07 -0.75
C LEU A 108 -0.30 7.41 -0.83
N ILE A 109 -1.10 6.59 -1.52
CA ILE A 109 -2.55 6.77 -1.60
C ILE A 109 -3.18 6.71 -0.19
N SER A 110 -2.82 5.70 0.60
CA SER A 110 -3.30 5.54 1.97
C SER A 110 -2.95 6.72 2.87
N TYR A 111 -1.73 7.25 2.74
CA TYR A 111 -1.26 8.39 3.52
C TYR A 111 -2.03 9.67 3.14
N LEU A 112 -2.27 9.90 1.85
CA LEU A 112 -3.07 11.03 1.37
C LEU A 112 -4.54 10.94 1.83
N LEU A 113 -5.14 9.74 1.79
CA LEU A 113 -6.49 9.51 2.29
C LEU A 113 -6.58 9.80 3.80
N TRP A 114 -5.62 9.28 4.57
CA TRP A 114 -5.54 9.56 6.00
C TRP A 114 -5.42 11.07 6.28
N LEU A 115 -4.53 11.76 5.57
CA LEU A 115 -4.31 13.21 5.76
C LEU A 115 -5.57 14.02 5.43
N GLY A 116 -6.24 13.72 4.31
CA GLY A 116 -7.48 14.39 3.91
C GLY A 116 -8.61 14.17 4.92
N LEU A 117 -8.75 12.95 5.45
CA LEU A 117 -9.74 12.63 6.48
C LEU A 117 -9.40 13.32 7.81
N ASP A 118 -8.13 13.31 8.25
CA ASP A 118 -7.71 13.97 9.49
C ASP A 118 -7.93 15.48 9.46
N TYR A 119 -7.63 16.10 8.31
CA TYR A 119 -7.90 17.52 8.07
C TYR A 119 -9.39 17.85 8.15
N THR A 120 -10.24 17.01 7.53
CA THR A 120 -11.69 17.20 7.56
C THR A 120 -12.25 17.09 8.98
N VAL A 121 -11.79 16.10 9.77
CA VAL A 121 -12.21 15.93 11.17
C VAL A 121 -11.83 17.13 12.02
N LYS A 122 -10.60 17.63 11.90
CA LYS A 122 -10.12 18.81 12.65
C LYS A 122 -10.99 20.04 12.39
N ASN A 123 -11.38 20.25 11.13
CA ASN A 123 -12.19 21.41 10.74
C ASN A 123 -13.64 21.31 11.24
N SER A 124 -14.23 20.11 11.28
CA SER A 124 -15.58 19.88 11.80
C SER A 124 -15.72 20.11 13.31
N THR A 125 -14.70 19.77 14.11
CA THR A 125 -14.74 20.05 15.57
C THR A 125 -14.64 21.55 15.88
N SER A 126 -13.90 22.30 15.05
CA SER A 126 -13.71 23.75 15.23
C SER A 126 -15.02 24.54 15.11
N GLN A 127 -16.01 24.00 14.40
CA GLN A 127 -17.34 24.60 14.24
C GLN A 127 -18.31 24.30 15.39
N GLN A 128 -18.04 23.30 16.25
CA GLN A 128 -18.93 22.96 17.38
C GLN A 128 -18.61 23.73 18.68
N ILE A 129 -17.52 24.50 18.70
CA ILE A 129 -17.07 25.28 19.88
C ILE A 129 -17.42 26.78 19.72
N GLN A 130 -17.96 27.19 18.56
CA GLN A 130 -18.51 28.54 18.32
C GLN A 130 -20.04 28.51 18.41
#